data_AF-A0A1I3TX18-F1
#
_entry.id   AF-A0A1I3TX18-F1
#
_cell.length_a   1.000
_cell.length_b   1.000
_cell.length_c   1.000
_cell.angle_alpha   90.00
_cell.angle_beta   90.00
_cell.angle_gamma   90.00
#
_symmetry.space_group_name_H-M   'P 1'
#
loop_
_entity.id
_entity.type
_entity.pdbx_description
1 polymer ?
#
loop_
_entity_poly.entity_id
_entity_poly.type
_entity_poly.pdbx_seq_one_letter_code
_entity_poly.pdbx_strand_id
1 'polypeptide(L)'
;MPARTLAVCATALALAMSAVTPAFAVSGGQPVSDPATAPWMATIARKGTAPLVQRELCGGVLIAPDRIATAAHCLDHTDPTNLEVHVGGGTLSTDPGRIVPMKGFTTHPGYRLISPPGSPGDFAGSAAADDAAIIELARPVRGVPVLPVARHTPAPGTPVAVFGHGQTGPYDPQNPSSSYGDALNVGRMSVLDHASCDEQLAGVVDAASVVCAQAAGTTICAGDSGGPLVEYGDEGPALVGLTSFGGEVRSKQCGQDAPGGFAEAAKLRSFLTQRHPVLAPRPTGEPAITGTKAPGSTLTCQAAGWAGRAPDSVTYTWDEGLVDSTGFVTYVPIKGAPLTPTLALNADLASHSLLCVLVAQTRGGVVELVSDPR
;
A
#
# COMPACT_ATOMS: atom_id res chain seq x y z
N MET A 1 -5.50 -66.48 49.14
CA MET A 1 -4.96 -65.12 49.27
C MET A 1 -5.12 -64.44 47.90
N PRO A 2 -6.00 -63.44 47.74
CA PRO A 2 -6.32 -62.91 46.43
C PRO A 2 -5.30 -61.84 46.02
N ALA A 3 -4.75 -61.96 44.82
CA ALA A 3 -3.96 -60.90 44.19
C ALA A 3 -4.93 -59.96 43.45
N ARG A 4 -5.00 -58.71 43.91
CA ARG A 4 -5.80 -57.63 43.32
C ARG A 4 -5.19 -57.20 41.98
N THR A 5 -5.96 -57.32 40.91
CA THR A 5 -5.63 -56.79 39.59
C THR A 5 -5.90 -55.29 39.57
N LEU A 6 -4.86 -54.47 39.38
CA LEU A 6 -4.97 -53.03 39.16
C LEU A 6 -5.42 -52.78 37.71
N ALA A 7 -6.63 -52.23 37.55
CA ALA A 7 -7.10 -51.70 36.27
C ALA A 7 -6.45 -50.32 36.04
N VAL A 8 -5.58 -50.22 35.03
CA VAL A 8 -5.05 -48.95 34.55
C VAL A 8 -6.06 -48.37 33.56
N CYS A 9 -6.80 -47.34 33.98
CA CYS A 9 -7.60 -46.51 33.09
C CYS A 9 -6.66 -45.67 32.21
N ALA A 10 -6.51 -46.05 30.94
CA ALA A 10 -5.89 -45.21 29.93
C ALA A 10 -6.92 -44.16 29.48
N THR A 11 -6.86 -42.94 30.04
CA THR A 11 -7.58 -41.80 29.49
C THR A 11 -6.90 -41.38 28.20
N ALA A 12 -7.50 -41.75 27.07
CA ALA A 12 -7.12 -41.23 25.76
C ALA A 12 -7.42 -39.72 25.74
N LEU A 13 -6.37 -38.92 25.88
CA LEU A 13 -6.44 -37.48 25.65
C LEU A 13 -6.57 -37.28 24.14
N ALA A 14 -7.82 -37.10 23.67
CA ALA A 14 -8.06 -36.69 22.29
C ALA A 14 -7.51 -35.28 22.12
N LEU A 15 -6.29 -35.15 21.59
CA LEU A 15 -5.83 -33.90 20.99
C LEU A 15 -6.78 -33.61 19.82
N ALA A 16 -7.70 -32.67 20.02
CA ALA A 16 -8.34 -32.00 18.92
C ALA A 16 -7.23 -31.27 18.15
N MET A 17 -6.76 -31.89 17.06
CA MET A 17 -5.96 -31.17 16.07
C MET A 17 -6.91 -30.17 15.44
N SER A 18 -6.90 -28.93 15.94
CA SER A 18 -7.38 -27.79 15.19
C SER A 18 -6.58 -27.77 13.90
N ALA A 19 -7.22 -28.18 12.80
CA ALA A 19 -6.67 -27.99 11.48
C ALA A 19 -6.48 -26.49 11.29
N VAL A 20 -5.25 -26.01 11.42
CA VAL A 20 -4.87 -24.66 11.03
C VAL A 20 -5.05 -24.65 9.52
N THR A 21 -6.17 -24.13 9.05
CA THR A 21 -6.36 -23.85 7.63
C THR A 21 -5.27 -22.86 7.24
N PRO A 22 -4.45 -23.14 6.20
CA PRO A 22 -3.47 -22.18 5.74
C PRO A 22 -4.21 -20.87 5.39
N ALA A 23 -3.73 -19.76 5.95
CA ALA A 23 -4.26 -18.44 5.66
C ALA A 23 -3.71 -17.99 4.28
N PHE A 24 -4.58 -17.41 3.44
CA PHE A 24 -4.31 -16.98 2.07
C PHE A 24 -4.41 -15.45 1.90
N ALA A 25 -3.60 -14.82 1.05
CA ALA A 25 -3.70 -13.38 0.73
C ALA A 25 -5.04 -13.07 0.11
N VAL A 26 -5.51 -11.82 0.21
CA VAL A 26 -6.95 -11.55 0.23
C VAL A 26 -7.58 -12.48 1.27
N SER A 27 -7.61 -12.10 2.55
CA SER A 27 -7.99 -13.02 3.62
C SER A 27 -9.27 -13.80 3.30
N GLY A 28 -9.16 -15.14 3.28
CA GLY A 28 -10.20 -16.09 2.88
C GLY A 28 -10.34 -16.38 1.38
N GLY A 29 -9.45 -15.80 0.56
CA GLY A 29 -9.24 -16.10 -0.84
C GLY A 29 -8.57 -17.45 -1.06
N GLN A 30 -8.25 -17.75 -2.32
CA GLN A 30 -7.63 -19.02 -2.73
C GLN A 30 -6.41 -18.76 -3.61
N PRO A 31 -5.35 -19.61 -3.53
CA PRO A 31 -4.19 -19.46 -4.39
C PRO A 31 -4.57 -19.54 -5.87
N VAL A 32 -3.98 -18.65 -6.66
CA VAL A 32 -4.04 -18.73 -8.11
C VAL A 32 -3.12 -19.89 -8.55
N SER A 33 -3.73 -20.99 -9.00
CA SER A 33 -2.99 -22.19 -9.39
C SER A 33 -2.34 -22.10 -10.78
N ASP A 34 -2.86 -21.23 -11.65
CA ASP A 34 -2.33 -20.97 -12.98
C ASP A 34 -1.92 -19.49 -13.10
N PRO A 35 -0.61 -19.18 -13.21
CA PRO A 35 -0.10 -17.82 -13.41
C PRO A 35 -0.73 -17.09 -14.62
N ALA A 36 -1.24 -17.82 -15.61
CA ALA A 36 -1.93 -17.23 -16.75
C ALA A 36 -3.31 -16.62 -16.41
N THR A 37 -3.82 -16.82 -15.19
CA THR A 37 -5.10 -16.27 -14.73
C THR A 37 -5.06 -14.75 -14.53
N ALA A 38 -3.91 -14.22 -14.11
CA ALA A 38 -3.72 -12.79 -13.82
C ALA A 38 -2.30 -12.31 -14.20
N PRO A 39 -1.88 -12.47 -15.47
CA PRO A 39 -0.51 -12.18 -15.89
C PRO A 39 -0.17 -10.68 -15.82
N TRP A 40 -1.18 -9.81 -15.77
CA TRP A 40 -1.05 -8.36 -15.62
C TRP A 40 -0.68 -7.92 -14.21
N MET A 41 -0.63 -8.83 -13.22
CA MET A 41 -0.26 -8.47 -11.86
C MET A 41 1.12 -7.82 -11.81
N ALA A 42 1.20 -6.77 -10.99
CA ALA A 42 2.44 -6.15 -10.62
C ALA A 42 2.57 -6.07 -9.10
N THR A 43 3.81 -6.10 -8.64
CA THR A 43 4.18 -5.95 -7.23
C THR A 43 5.09 -4.74 -7.11
N ILE A 44 4.73 -3.81 -6.23
CA ILE A 44 5.52 -2.62 -5.89
C ILE A 44 6.23 -2.93 -4.58
N ALA A 45 7.55 -2.84 -4.59
CA ALA A 45 8.37 -3.19 -3.43
C ALA A 45 9.45 -2.15 -3.18
N ARG A 46 9.89 -2.04 -1.92
CA ARG A 46 11.12 -1.31 -1.58
C ARG A 46 12.31 -2.04 -2.16
N LYS A 47 13.24 -1.35 -2.81
CA LYS A 47 14.52 -1.94 -3.23
C LYS A 47 15.27 -2.48 -2.02
N GLY A 48 15.96 -3.60 -2.21
CA GLY A 48 16.80 -4.19 -1.17
C GLY A 48 17.10 -5.65 -1.44
N THR A 49 17.86 -6.26 -0.53
CA THR A 49 18.31 -7.66 -0.64
C THR A 49 17.47 -8.64 0.17
N ALA A 50 16.55 -8.14 1.01
CA ALA A 50 15.62 -8.99 1.75
C ALA A 50 14.66 -9.73 0.78
N PRO A 51 14.07 -10.87 1.20
CA PRO A 51 13.06 -11.57 0.40
C PRO A 51 11.93 -10.63 -0.07
N LEU A 52 11.44 -10.84 -1.30
CA LEU A 52 10.42 -9.95 -1.88
C LEU A 52 9.13 -9.88 -1.04
N VAL A 53 8.72 -11.01 -0.46
CA VAL A 53 7.58 -11.09 0.49
C VAL A 53 7.69 -10.16 1.70
N GLN A 54 8.91 -9.73 2.08
CA GLN A 54 9.14 -8.79 3.18
C GLN A 54 9.28 -7.33 2.72
N ARG A 55 9.45 -7.11 1.41
CA ARG A 55 9.68 -5.79 0.81
C ARG A 55 8.49 -5.29 0.01
N GLU A 56 7.54 -6.18 -0.30
CA GLU A 56 6.27 -5.87 -0.91
C GLU A 56 5.52 -4.81 -0.09
N LEU A 57 4.95 -3.84 -0.79
CA LEU A 57 4.22 -2.73 -0.20
C LEU A 57 2.78 -2.68 -0.71
N CYS A 58 2.64 -2.81 -2.02
CA CYS A 58 1.38 -2.74 -2.72
C CYS A 58 1.39 -3.63 -3.96
N GLY A 59 0.19 -4.03 -4.37
CA GLY A 59 -0.08 -4.51 -5.72
C GLY A 59 -0.16 -3.39 -6.76
N GLY A 60 -0.27 -3.83 -8.00
CA GLY A 60 -0.52 -2.99 -9.16
C GLY A 60 -0.96 -3.84 -10.35
N VAL A 61 -1.31 -3.19 -11.44
CA VAL A 61 -1.80 -3.85 -12.65
C VAL A 61 -1.29 -3.20 -13.92
N LEU A 62 -0.75 -4.02 -14.83
CA LEU A 62 -0.30 -3.59 -16.15
C LEU A 62 -1.51 -3.24 -17.04
N ILE A 63 -1.77 -1.94 -17.24
CA ILE A 63 -2.90 -1.41 -18.03
C ILE A 63 -2.49 -0.96 -19.44
N ALA A 64 -1.19 -0.76 -19.67
CA ALA A 64 -0.57 -0.60 -20.97
C ALA A 64 0.84 -1.20 -20.92
N PRO A 65 1.50 -1.48 -22.06
CA PRO A 65 2.83 -2.10 -22.04
C PRO A 65 3.87 -1.38 -21.18
N ASP A 66 3.72 -0.07 -20.98
CA ASP A 66 4.62 0.78 -20.21
C ASP A 66 3.98 1.40 -18.96
N ARG A 67 2.79 0.93 -18.55
CA ARG A 67 2.02 1.57 -17.46
C ARG A 67 1.41 0.56 -16.50
N ILE A 68 1.70 0.80 -15.22
CA ILE A 68 1.04 0.13 -14.10
C ILE A 68 0.05 1.10 -13.47
N ALA A 69 -1.19 0.67 -13.24
CA ALA A 69 -2.11 1.34 -12.33
C ALA A 69 -1.96 0.76 -10.93
N THR A 70 -2.08 1.61 -9.92
CA THR A 70 -2.04 1.25 -8.49
C THR A 70 -2.79 2.33 -7.70
N ALA A 71 -2.90 2.19 -6.37
CA ALA A 71 -3.50 3.22 -5.53
C ALA A 71 -2.57 4.42 -5.36
N ALA A 72 -3.11 5.62 -5.19
CA ALA A 72 -2.32 6.82 -4.92
C ALA A 72 -1.59 6.73 -3.59
N HIS A 73 -2.25 6.18 -2.55
CA HIS A 73 -1.64 6.03 -1.22
C HIS A 73 -0.38 5.14 -1.21
N CYS A 74 -0.19 4.29 -2.23
CA CYS A 74 1.02 3.47 -2.37
C CYS A 74 2.26 4.27 -2.78
N LEU A 75 2.08 5.48 -3.32
CA LEU A 75 3.14 6.29 -3.91
C LEU A 75 3.18 7.72 -3.37
N ASP A 76 2.08 8.19 -2.77
CA ASP A 76 2.01 9.50 -2.15
C ASP A 76 3.06 9.62 -1.05
N HIS A 77 3.73 10.78 -0.99
CA HIS A 77 4.86 11.02 -0.10
C HIS A 77 5.99 9.96 -0.18
N THR A 78 6.14 9.24 -1.29
CA THR A 78 7.16 8.19 -1.43
C THR A 78 8.30 8.61 -2.34
N ASP A 79 9.55 8.34 -1.94
CA ASP A 79 10.70 8.45 -2.83
C ASP A 79 10.67 7.36 -3.92
N PRO A 80 10.44 7.71 -5.21
CA PRO A 80 10.38 6.73 -6.28
C PRO A 80 11.72 6.04 -6.55
N THR A 81 12.85 6.57 -6.04
CA THR A 81 14.16 5.96 -6.22
C THR A 81 14.37 4.74 -5.33
N ASN A 82 13.60 4.63 -4.24
CA ASN A 82 13.60 3.51 -3.29
C ASN A 82 12.66 2.37 -3.69
N LEU A 83 11.93 2.49 -4.80
CA LEU A 83 10.97 1.49 -5.26
C LEU A 83 11.46 0.70 -6.47
N GLU A 84 11.00 -0.54 -6.57
CA GLU A 84 11.07 -1.39 -7.75
C GLU A 84 9.72 -2.02 -8.05
N VAL A 85 9.50 -2.35 -9.33
CA VAL A 85 8.26 -2.96 -9.81
C VAL A 85 8.59 -4.31 -10.43
N HIS A 86 7.87 -5.33 -9.99
CA HIS A 86 7.88 -6.66 -10.57
C HIS A 86 6.59 -6.87 -11.36
N VAL A 87 6.67 -7.48 -12.54
CA VAL A 87 5.50 -7.69 -13.42
C VAL A 87 5.37 -9.15 -13.83
N GLY A 88 4.16 -9.69 -13.71
CA GLY A 88 3.77 -11.02 -14.20
C GLY A 88 4.24 -12.20 -13.34
N GLY A 89 4.58 -11.96 -12.07
CA GLY A 89 4.95 -13.02 -11.12
C GLY A 89 3.74 -13.57 -10.37
N GLY A 90 3.70 -14.88 -10.17
CA GLY A 90 2.66 -15.56 -9.38
C GLY A 90 3.03 -15.76 -7.90
N THR A 91 4.31 -15.94 -7.58
CA THR A 91 4.76 -16.28 -6.22
C THR A 91 6.00 -15.48 -5.86
N LEU A 92 5.95 -14.62 -4.85
CA LEU A 92 7.00 -13.64 -4.57
C LEU A 92 8.39 -14.28 -4.34
N SER A 93 8.44 -15.48 -3.74
CA SER A 93 9.69 -16.19 -3.44
C SER A 93 10.29 -16.97 -4.62
N THR A 94 9.46 -17.53 -5.51
CA THR A 94 9.87 -18.54 -6.50
C THR A 94 9.57 -18.13 -7.95
N ASP A 95 8.60 -17.25 -8.15
CA ASP A 95 8.23 -16.64 -9.41
C ASP A 95 7.89 -15.15 -9.19
N PRO A 96 8.89 -14.31 -8.85
CA PRO A 96 8.67 -12.90 -8.58
C PRO A 96 8.28 -12.11 -9.83
N GLY A 97 8.30 -12.72 -11.02
CA GLY A 97 8.11 -12.03 -12.28
C GLY A 97 9.35 -11.22 -12.68
N ARG A 98 9.13 -10.19 -13.51
CA ARG A 98 10.22 -9.42 -14.11
C ARG A 98 10.37 -8.06 -13.44
N ILE A 99 11.57 -7.74 -12.98
CA ILE A 99 11.92 -6.38 -12.54
C ILE A 99 11.94 -5.44 -13.74
N VAL A 100 11.12 -4.39 -13.68
CA VAL A 100 11.05 -3.34 -14.70
C VAL A 100 11.36 -1.99 -14.05
N PRO A 101 12.38 -1.25 -14.50
CA PRO A 101 12.71 0.04 -13.91
C PRO A 101 11.58 1.06 -14.07
N MET A 102 11.29 1.79 -13.01
CA MET A 102 10.36 2.92 -13.03
C MET A 102 11.03 4.15 -13.65
N LYS A 103 10.34 4.80 -14.59
CA LYS A 103 10.68 6.15 -15.04
C LYS A 103 10.23 7.19 -14.00
N GLY A 104 9.02 7.02 -13.48
CA GLY A 104 8.42 7.85 -12.42
C GLY A 104 6.96 7.47 -12.22
N PHE A 105 6.23 8.27 -11.45
CA PHE A 105 4.80 8.05 -11.23
C PHE A 105 4.01 9.34 -11.30
N THR A 106 2.69 9.22 -11.39
CA THR A 106 1.74 10.29 -11.11
C THR A 106 0.62 9.80 -10.20
N THR A 107 0.20 10.61 -9.24
CA THR A 107 -1.03 10.41 -8.45
C THR A 107 -2.18 11.21 -9.04
N HIS A 108 -3.42 10.74 -8.86
CA HIS A 108 -4.58 11.49 -9.30
C HIS A 108 -4.65 12.83 -8.57
N PRO A 109 -4.85 13.97 -9.26
CA PRO A 109 -4.81 15.30 -8.63
C PRO A 109 -5.94 15.56 -7.63
N GLY A 110 -7.02 14.77 -7.69
CA GLY A 110 -8.13 14.80 -6.74
C GLY A 110 -7.95 13.87 -5.53
N TYR A 111 -6.87 13.08 -5.48
CA TYR A 111 -6.63 12.14 -4.39
C TYR A 111 -6.67 12.85 -3.03
N ARG A 112 -7.47 12.31 -2.12
CA ARG A 112 -7.59 12.83 -0.75
C ARG A 112 -8.05 11.73 0.19
N LEU A 113 -7.53 11.78 1.41
CA LEU A 113 -8.02 10.96 2.52
C LEU A 113 -9.34 11.53 3.06
N ILE A 114 -10.21 10.62 3.51
CA ILE A 114 -11.49 10.88 4.14
C ILE A 114 -11.44 10.26 5.52
N SER A 115 -11.16 11.09 6.53
CA SER A 115 -11.10 10.63 7.91
C SER A 115 -12.47 10.16 8.42
N PRO A 116 -12.50 9.18 9.33
CA PRO A 116 -13.73 8.79 10.02
C PRO A 116 -14.35 9.99 10.75
N PRO A 117 -15.69 10.15 10.74
CA PRO A 117 -16.36 11.30 11.37
C PRO A 117 -16.02 11.51 12.85
N GLY A 118 -15.69 10.43 13.58
CA GLY A 118 -15.32 10.45 14.99
C GLY A 118 -13.82 10.59 15.29
N SER A 119 -12.96 10.51 14.27
CA SER A 119 -11.50 10.47 14.41
C SER A 119 -10.81 11.35 13.36
N PRO A 120 -11.02 12.68 13.38
CA PRO A 120 -10.38 13.56 12.42
C PRO A 120 -8.85 13.48 12.54
N GLY A 121 -8.17 13.26 11.41
CA GLY A 121 -6.72 13.09 11.37
C GLY A 121 -6.23 11.67 11.63
N ASP A 122 -7.13 10.69 11.83
CA ASP A 122 -6.77 9.27 11.80
C ASP A 122 -6.55 8.81 10.35
N PHE A 123 -5.31 8.93 9.89
CA PHE A 123 -4.92 8.52 8.55
C PHE A 123 -4.97 7.00 8.36
N ALA A 124 -4.70 6.21 9.40
CA ALA A 124 -4.68 4.76 9.32
C ALA A 124 -6.09 4.16 9.18
N GLY A 125 -7.09 4.82 9.77
CA GLY A 125 -8.51 4.48 9.61
C GLY A 125 -9.24 5.27 8.52
N SER A 126 -8.53 6.01 7.65
CA SER A 126 -9.19 6.84 6.63
C SER A 126 -9.59 6.03 5.40
N ALA A 127 -10.76 6.36 4.83
CA ALA A 127 -11.06 6.02 3.45
C ALA A 127 -10.33 7.00 2.50
N ALA A 128 -10.47 6.79 1.19
CA ALA A 128 -9.91 7.69 0.20
C ALA A 128 -10.86 7.94 -0.97
N ALA A 129 -10.82 9.16 -1.52
CA ALA A 129 -11.39 9.50 -2.81
C ALA A 129 -10.28 9.60 -3.85
N ASP A 130 -10.62 9.30 -5.10
CA ASP A 130 -9.71 9.42 -6.25
C ASP A 130 -8.36 8.69 -6.05
N ASP A 131 -8.36 7.58 -5.31
CA ASP A 131 -7.15 6.86 -4.91
C ASP A 131 -6.54 6.03 -6.03
N ALA A 132 -6.04 6.71 -7.06
CA ALA A 132 -5.41 6.10 -8.22
C ALA A 132 -4.09 6.79 -8.58
N ALA A 133 -3.14 5.98 -9.02
CA ALA A 133 -1.86 6.42 -9.56
C ALA A 133 -1.44 5.59 -10.77
N ILE A 134 -0.54 6.18 -11.56
CA ILE A 134 0.11 5.51 -12.70
C ILE A 134 1.60 5.53 -12.47
N ILE A 135 2.23 4.36 -12.56
CA ILE A 135 3.68 4.24 -12.69
C ILE A 135 4.01 4.14 -14.17
N GLU A 136 4.84 5.05 -14.67
CA GLU A 136 5.45 4.93 -15.99
C GLU A 136 6.71 4.05 -15.88
N LEU A 137 6.74 2.97 -16.66
CA LEU A 137 7.89 2.10 -16.79
C LEU A 137 8.90 2.72 -17.76
N ALA A 138 10.19 2.57 -17.48
CA ALA A 138 11.27 3.07 -18.33
C ALA A 138 11.34 2.36 -19.69
N ARG A 139 10.72 1.19 -19.81
CA ARG A 139 10.63 0.41 -21.04
C ARG A 139 9.35 -0.43 -21.07
N PRO A 140 8.73 -0.65 -22.24
CA PRO A 140 7.58 -1.53 -22.36
C PRO A 140 7.87 -2.98 -21.96
N VAL A 141 6.92 -3.59 -21.24
CA VAL A 141 6.82 -5.02 -20.98
C VAL A 141 6.23 -5.70 -22.20
N ARG A 142 6.95 -6.71 -22.71
CA ARG A 142 6.51 -7.54 -23.84
C ARG A 142 6.16 -8.94 -23.35
N GLY A 143 5.19 -9.57 -23.99
CA GLY A 143 4.77 -10.95 -23.70
C GLY A 143 3.87 -11.09 -22.47
N VAL A 144 3.43 -9.97 -21.88
CA VAL A 144 2.49 -9.94 -20.76
C VAL A 144 1.22 -9.24 -21.24
N PRO A 145 0.05 -9.90 -21.22
CA PRO A 145 -1.22 -9.26 -21.50
C PRO A 145 -1.49 -8.11 -20.53
N VAL A 146 -2.05 -7.02 -21.03
CA VAL A 146 -2.51 -5.90 -20.20
C VAL A 146 -3.95 -6.16 -19.76
N LEU A 147 -4.35 -5.62 -18.61
CA LEU A 147 -5.75 -5.59 -18.19
C LEU A 147 -6.39 -4.28 -18.68
N PRO A 148 -7.38 -4.32 -19.59
CA PRO A 148 -8.09 -3.12 -20.03
C PRO A 148 -8.80 -2.42 -18.88
N VAL A 149 -8.71 -1.09 -18.83
CA VAL A 149 -9.50 -0.26 -17.90
C VAL A 149 -10.97 -0.31 -18.31
N ALA A 150 -11.86 -0.67 -17.39
CA ALA A 150 -13.30 -0.77 -17.62
C ALA A 150 -13.87 0.54 -18.17
N ARG A 151 -14.87 0.43 -19.04
CA ARG A 151 -15.54 1.57 -19.68
C ARG A 151 -16.77 2.03 -18.93
N HIS A 152 -17.33 1.16 -18.09
CA HIS A 152 -18.59 1.36 -17.40
C HIS A 152 -18.45 0.91 -15.94
N THR A 153 -19.19 1.58 -15.07
CA THR A 153 -19.36 1.15 -13.69
C THR A 153 -20.10 -0.18 -13.67
N PRO A 154 -19.57 -1.22 -13.01
CA PRO A 154 -20.29 -2.49 -12.88
C PRO A 154 -21.56 -2.29 -12.04
N ALA A 155 -22.62 -3.02 -12.36
CA ALA A 155 -23.87 -2.94 -11.60
C ALA A 155 -23.74 -3.63 -10.22
N PRO A 156 -24.50 -3.21 -9.20
CA PRO A 156 -24.61 -3.97 -7.96
C PRO A 156 -24.99 -5.43 -8.23
N GLY A 157 -24.33 -6.36 -7.54
CA GLY A 157 -24.45 -7.80 -7.73
C GLY A 157 -23.55 -8.38 -8.82
N THR A 158 -22.90 -7.56 -9.65
CA THR A 158 -21.92 -8.05 -10.65
C THR A 158 -20.82 -8.86 -9.95
N PRO A 159 -20.56 -10.11 -10.39
CA PRO A 159 -19.45 -10.90 -9.87
C PRO A 159 -18.10 -10.30 -10.28
N VAL A 160 -17.21 -10.17 -9.31
CA VAL A 160 -15.86 -9.63 -9.48
C VAL A 160 -14.84 -10.46 -8.72
N ALA A 161 -13.57 -10.32 -9.06
CA ALA A 161 -12.46 -11.01 -8.42
C ALA A 161 -11.37 -10.01 -8.03
N VAL A 162 -10.96 -10.02 -6.77
CA VAL A 162 -9.81 -9.25 -6.28
C VAL A 162 -8.57 -10.14 -6.25
N PHE A 163 -7.42 -9.59 -6.61
CA PHE A 163 -6.14 -10.31 -6.64
C PHE A 163 -5.08 -9.58 -5.81
N GLY A 164 -4.29 -10.34 -5.06
CA GLY A 164 -3.24 -9.77 -4.22
C GLY A 164 -2.31 -10.79 -3.56
N HIS A 165 -1.20 -10.29 -3.06
CA HIS A 165 -0.21 -11.00 -2.22
C HIS A 165 -0.26 -10.53 -0.76
N GLY A 166 -1.25 -9.70 -0.43
CA GLY A 166 -1.34 -9.06 0.88
C GLY A 166 -1.63 -10.02 2.03
N GLN A 167 -1.99 -9.40 3.13
CA GLN A 167 -2.14 -10.06 4.40
C GLN A 167 -3.30 -11.07 4.38
N THR A 168 -3.07 -12.21 5.02
CA THR A 168 -3.90 -13.41 4.88
C THR A 168 -4.83 -13.67 6.07
N GLY A 169 -4.56 -13.00 7.19
CA GLY A 169 -5.28 -13.10 8.45
C GLY A 169 -4.82 -12.03 9.43
N PRO A 170 -5.17 -12.11 10.72
CA PRO A 170 -4.75 -11.13 11.72
C PRO A 170 -3.23 -10.94 11.76
N TYR A 171 -2.78 -9.71 12.03
CA TYR A 171 -1.36 -9.40 12.11
C TYR A 171 -0.76 -10.06 13.35
N ASP A 172 0.26 -10.90 13.15
CA ASP A 172 1.03 -11.50 14.24
C ASP A 172 2.31 -10.70 14.48
N PRO A 173 2.40 -9.88 15.54
CA PRO A 173 3.60 -9.12 15.84
C PRO A 173 4.81 -10.00 16.19
N GLN A 174 4.60 -11.26 16.59
CA GLN A 174 5.69 -12.21 16.87
C GLN A 174 6.23 -12.86 15.58
N ASN A 175 5.42 -12.90 14.53
CA ASN A 175 5.83 -13.39 13.22
C ASN A 175 5.23 -12.56 12.07
N PRO A 176 5.66 -11.28 11.91
CA PRO A 176 5.06 -10.36 10.94
C PRO A 176 5.08 -10.88 9.50
N SER A 177 6.14 -11.60 9.13
CA SER A 177 6.31 -12.18 7.79
C SER A 177 5.36 -13.34 7.50
N SER A 178 4.85 -14.02 8.53
CA SER A 178 3.89 -15.12 8.32
C SER A 178 2.46 -14.65 8.02
N SER A 179 2.18 -13.36 8.26
CA SER A 179 0.88 -12.77 7.98
C SER A 179 0.70 -12.40 6.49
N TYR A 180 1.76 -12.32 5.69
CA TYR A 180 1.71 -11.97 4.26
C TYR A 180 1.73 -13.21 3.36
N GLY A 181 0.99 -13.15 2.24
CA GLY A 181 0.91 -14.28 1.32
C GLY A 181 2.06 -14.30 0.32
N ASP A 182 2.78 -15.42 0.24
CA ASP A 182 3.83 -15.60 -0.77
C ASP A 182 3.25 -15.87 -2.17
N ALA A 183 2.19 -16.67 -2.25
CA ALA A 183 1.48 -16.97 -3.49
C ALA A 183 0.42 -15.89 -3.79
N LEU A 184 0.22 -15.58 -5.06
CA LEU A 184 -0.89 -14.75 -5.52
C LEU A 184 -2.20 -15.45 -5.18
N ASN A 185 -3.13 -14.71 -4.60
CA ASN A 185 -4.45 -15.23 -4.28
C ASN A 185 -5.55 -14.44 -5.00
N VAL A 186 -6.70 -15.09 -5.11
CA VAL A 186 -7.93 -14.54 -5.66
C VAL A 186 -9.08 -14.67 -4.68
N GLY A 187 -9.76 -13.57 -4.40
CA GLY A 187 -11.02 -13.53 -3.68
C GLY A 187 -12.18 -13.25 -4.63
N ARG A 188 -13.26 -14.02 -4.54
CA ARG A 188 -14.48 -13.81 -5.36
C ARG A 188 -15.49 -13.01 -4.55
N MET A 189 -15.94 -11.90 -5.11
CA MET A 189 -16.82 -10.95 -4.44
C MET A 189 -17.95 -10.53 -5.39
N SER A 190 -18.94 -9.82 -4.86
CA SER A 190 -19.95 -9.14 -5.67
C SER A 190 -19.93 -7.64 -5.41
N VAL A 191 -20.15 -6.84 -6.45
CA VAL A 191 -20.28 -5.39 -6.34
C VAL A 191 -21.45 -5.04 -5.41
N LEU A 192 -21.22 -4.10 -4.49
CA LEU A 192 -22.26 -3.57 -3.62
C LEU A 192 -22.88 -2.30 -4.20
N ASP A 193 -24.14 -2.06 -3.86
CA ASP A 193 -24.70 -0.73 -4.06
C ASP A 193 -24.03 0.28 -3.12
N HIS A 194 -23.93 1.52 -3.61
CA HIS A 194 -23.18 2.57 -2.92
C HIS A 194 -23.74 2.88 -1.53
N ALA A 195 -25.08 2.94 -1.38
CA ALA A 195 -25.71 3.29 -0.11
C ALA A 195 -25.43 2.23 0.97
N SER A 196 -25.57 0.95 0.63
CA SER A 196 -25.22 -0.15 1.53
C SER A 196 -23.73 -0.17 1.87
N CYS A 197 -22.86 0.16 0.91
CA CYS A 197 -21.43 0.24 1.18
C CYS A 197 -21.09 1.39 2.14
N ASP A 198 -21.63 2.58 1.86
CA ASP A 198 -21.39 3.77 2.66
C ASP A 198 -21.86 3.58 4.12
N GLU A 199 -23.04 2.99 4.32
CA GLU A 199 -23.53 2.61 5.65
C GLU A 199 -22.58 1.64 6.36
N GLN A 200 -22.10 0.61 5.65
CA GLN A 200 -21.18 -0.39 6.20
C GLN A 200 -19.77 0.15 6.46
N LEU A 201 -19.36 1.23 5.80
CA LEU A 201 -18.05 1.87 5.95
C LEU A 201 -18.10 3.23 6.69
N ALA A 202 -19.20 3.53 7.39
CA ALA A 202 -19.36 4.69 8.28
C ALA A 202 -19.51 6.06 7.58
N GLY A 203 -20.13 6.09 6.41
CA GLY A 203 -20.52 7.34 5.75
C GLY A 203 -19.36 8.08 5.08
N VAL A 204 -18.28 7.37 4.73
CA VAL A 204 -17.03 7.92 4.21
C VAL A 204 -16.76 7.56 2.75
N VAL A 205 -17.69 6.86 2.09
CA VAL A 205 -17.49 6.37 0.72
C VAL A 205 -17.80 7.49 -0.26
N ASP A 206 -16.84 7.86 -1.08
CA ASP A 206 -17.03 8.87 -2.12
C ASP A 206 -17.70 8.27 -3.36
N ALA A 207 -18.97 8.61 -3.59
CA ALA A 207 -19.75 8.10 -4.71
C ALA A 207 -19.16 8.45 -6.10
N ALA A 208 -18.31 9.47 -6.19
CA ALA A 208 -17.75 9.95 -7.45
C ALA A 208 -16.50 9.16 -7.87
N SER A 209 -15.89 8.39 -6.97
CA SER A 209 -14.61 7.74 -7.23
C SER A 209 -14.46 6.35 -6.63
N VAL A 210 -15.43 5.84 -5.85
CA VAL A 210 -15.34 4.54 -5.18
C VAL A 210 -16.43 3.57 -5.64
N VAL A 211 -15.99 2.34 -5.96
CA VAL A 211 -16.85 1.16 -6.10
C VAL A 211 -16.53 0.19 -4.95
N CYS A 212 -17.54 -0.48 -4.43
CA CYS A 212 -17.36 -1.44 -3.36
C CYS A 212 -17.68 -2.86 -3.81
N ALA A 213 -17.02 -3.83 -3.19
CA ALA A 213 -17.35 -5.24 -3.33
C ALA A 213 -17.28 -5.96 -1.98
N GLN A 214 -18.05 -7.03 -1.83
CA GLN A 214 -18.08 -7.84 -0.61
C GLN A 214 -18.29 -9.31 -0.92
N ALA A 215 -17.73 -10.17 -0.08
CA ALA A 215 -18.12 -11.57 0.04
C ALA A 215 -18.01 -11.99 1.52
N ALA A 216 -18.80 -12.97 1.93
CA ALA A 216 -18.67 -13.53 3.27
C ALA A 216 -17.32 -14.25 3.41
N GLY A 217 -16.55 -13.91 4.44
CA GLY A 217 -15.25 -14.50 4.71
C GLY A 217 -14.16 -14.14 3.69
N THR A 218 -14.36 -13.13 2.83
CA THR A 218 -13.32 -12.61 1.92
C THR A 218 -13.11 -11.14 2.18
N THR A 219 -11.88 -10.74 2.56
CA THR A 219 -11.54 -9.34 2.85
C THR A 219 -10.22 -8.94 2.18
N ILE A 220 -10.12 -7.67 1.81
CA ILE A 220 -8.85 -7.05 1.40
C ILE A 220 -8.09 -6.58 2.64
N CYS A 221 -6.76 -6.67 2.61
CA CYS A 221 -5.91 -6.32 3.74
C CYS A 221 -4.62 -5.60 3.30
N ALA A 222 -3.74 -5.29 4.26
CA ALA A 222 -2.45 -4.66 3.97
C ALA A 222 -1.65 -5.46 2.92
N GLY A 223 -1.06 -4.79 1.93
CA GLY A 223 -0.38 -5.42 0.79
C GLY A 223 -1.28 -5.76 -0.40
N ASP A 224 -2.61 -5.82 -0.23
CA ASP A 224 -3.53 -5.94 -1.39
C ASP A 224 -3.75 -4.58 -2.07
N SER A 225 -3.43 -3.48 -1.39
CA SER A 225 -3.54 -2.10 -1.85
C SER A 225 -2.99 -1.90 -3.26
N GLY A 226 -3.73 -1.19 -4.10
CA GLY A 226 -3.39 -0.96 -5.51
C GLY A 226 -3.54 -2.18 -6.43
N GLY A 227 -3.79 -3.37 -5.89
CA GLY A 227 -4.14 -4.57 -6.66
C GLY A 227 -5.48 -4.44 -7.39
N PRO A 228 -5.74 -5.26 -8.42
CA PRO A 228 -6.90 -5.12 -9.26
C PRO A 228 -8.15 -5.82 -8.68
N LEU A 229 -9.28 -5.12 -8.77
CA LEU A 229 -10.61 -5.72 -8.82
C LEU A 229 -11.01 -5.91 -10.28
N VAL A 230 -11.32 -7.15 -10.66
CA VAL A 230 -11.52 -7.58 -12.04
C VAL A 230 -12.94 -8.08 -12.26
N GLU A 231 -13.59 -7.57 -13.30
CA GLU A 231 -14.81 -8.16 -13.85
C GLU A 231 -14.44 -9.06 -15.04
N TYR A 232 -15.02 -10.26 -15.10
CA TYR A 232 -14.89 -11.17 -16.25
C TYR A 232 -16.20 -11.13 -17.04
N GLY A 233 -16.25 -10.32 -18.09
CA GLY A 233 -17.41 -10.18 -18.98
C GLY A 233 -17.20 -10.80 -20.36
N ASP A 234 -18.16 -10.57 -21.25
CA ASP A 234 -18.14 -11.12 -22.62
C ASP A 234 -16.95 -10.61 -23.45
N GLU A 235 -16.44 -9.40 -23.17
CA GLU A 235 -15.26 -8.81 -23.81
C GLU A 235 -13.93 -9.29 -23.20
N GLY A 236 -13.99 -10.17 -22.19
CA GLY A 236 -12.84 -10.62 -21.42
C GLY A 236 -12.70 -9.87 -20.08
N PRO A 237 -11.53 -10.01 -19.42
CA PRO A 237 -11.29 -9.38 -18.12
C PRO A 237 -11.13 -7.87 -18.26
N ALA A 238 -11.70 -7.11 -17.33
CA ALA A 238 -11.56 -5.65 -17.24
C ALA A 238 -11.26 -5.20 -15.80
N LEU A 239 -10.39 -4.19 -15.66
CA LEU A 239 -10.11 -3.53 -14.39
C LEU A 239 -11.29 -2.65 -14.01
N VAL A 240 -12.04 -3.03 -12.98
CA VAL A 240 -13.17 -2.24 -12.47
C VAL A 240 -12.81 -1.40 -11.24
N GLY A 241 -11.77 -1.78 -10.49
CA GLY A 241 -11.29 -0.99 -9.37
C GLY A 241 -9.86 -1.31 -8.94
N LEU A 242 -9.25 -0.42 -8.17
CA LEU A 242 -7.95 -0.60 -7.51
C LEU A 242 -8.18 -0.68 -6.00
N THR A 243 -7.65 -1.71 -5.34
CA THR A 243 -7.81 -1.91 -3.89
C THR A 243 -7.35 -0.68 -3.12
N SER A 244 -8.20 -0.12 -2.25
CA SER A 244 -7.93 1.16 -1.59
C SER A 244 -8.04 1.08 -0.07
N PHE A 245 -9.23 0.78 0.46
CA PHE A 245 -9.49 0.72 1.91
C PHE A 245 -10.56 -0.32 2.23
N GLY A 246 -10.59 -0.84 3.46
CA GLY A 246 -11.52 -1.88 3.88
C GLY A 246 -12.00 -1.72 5.33
N GLY A 247 -11.86 -2.78 6.11
CA GLY A 247 -12.40 -2.86 7.47
C GLY A 247 -11.76 -1.88 8.47
N GLU A 248 -10.54 -1.41 8.21
CA GLU A 248 -9.80 -0.48 9.05
C GLU A 248 -10.54 0.83 9.31
N VAL A 249 -11.39 1.28 8.37
CA VAL A 249 -12.25 2.47 8.56
C VAL A 249 -13.32 2.28 9.65
N ARG A 250 -13.54 1.04 10.06
CA ARG A 250 -14.40 0.63 11.18
C ARG A 250 -13.61 0.00 12.32
N SER A 251 -12.28 0.19 12.34
CA SER A 251 -11.36 -0.44 13.28
C SER A 251 -11.46 -1.97 13.31
N LYS A 252 -11.82 -2.58 12.19
CA LYS A 252 -11.82 -4.03 12.02
C LYS A 252 -10.44 -4.51 11.61
N GLN A 253 -10.09 -5.70 12.07
CA GLN A 253 -8.85 -6.37 11.69
C GLN A 253 -9.03 -7.16 10.40
N CYS A 254 -7.92 -7.45 9.70
CA CYS A 254 -7.91 -8.34 8.55
C CYS A 254 -8.60 -9.68 8.87
N GLY A 255 -9.45 -10.15 7.96
CA GLY A 255 -10.26 -11.36 8.13
C GLY A 255 -11.60 -11.17 8.85
N GLN A 256 -11.90 -9.98 9.37
CA GLN A 256 -13.24 -9.64 9.87
C GLN A 256 -14.10 -9.07 8.75
N ASP A 257 -15.27 -9.65 8.51
CA ASP A 257 -16.16 -9.28 7.40
C ASP A 257 -16.42 -7.76 7.33
N ALA A 258 -16.03 -7.17 6.20
CA ALA A 258 -16.31 -5.80 5.81
C ALA A 258 -16.27 -5.70 4.27
N PRO A 259 -17.02 -4.77 3.67
CA PRO A 259 -16.81 -4.42 2.27
C PRO A 259 -15.38 -3.93 2.03
N GLY A 260 -14.85 -4.21 0.84
CA GLY A 260 -13.69 -3.51 0.30
C GLY A 260 -14.14 -2.30 -0.51
N GLY A 261 -13.49 -1.16 -0.30
CA GLY A 261 -13.55 0.05 -1.12
C GLY A 261 -12.41 0.05 -2.15
N PHE A 262 -12.76 0.32 -3.40
CA PHE A 262 -11.84 0.33 -4.53
C PHE A 262 -11.97 1.64 -5.31
N ALA A 263 -10.84 2.22 -5.71
CA ALA A 263 -10.86 3.37 -6.61
C ALA A 263 -11.43 2.94 -7.97
N GLU A 264 -12.57 3.52 -8.34
CA GLU A 264 -13.40 3.05 -9.44
C GLU A 264 -12.78 3.39 -10.79
N ALA A 265 -12.28 2.34 -11.46
CA ALA A 265 -11.45 2.48 -12.65
C ALA A 265 -12.21 3.11 -13.83
N ALA A 266 -13.52 2.87 -13.93
CA ALA A 266 -14.36 3.46 -14.98
C ALA A 266 -14.52 4.98 -14.82
N LYS A 267 -14.74 5.47 -13.59
CA LYS A 267 -14.84 6.91 -13.30
C LYS A 267 -13.50 7.62 -13.41
N LEU A 268 -12.41 6.93 -13.05
CA LEU A 268 -11.03 7.44 -13.13
C LEU A 268 -10.34 7.14 -14.48
N ARG A 269 -11.09 6.64 -15.47
CA ARG A 269 -10.54 6.13 -16.73
C ARG A 269 -9.76 7.18 -17.51
N SER A 270 -10.22 8.43 -17.51
CA SER A 270 -9.55 9.54 -18.21
C SER A 270 -8.13 9.75 -17.68
N PHE A 271 -7.94 9.67 -16.37
CA PHE A 271 -6.65 9.68 -15.72
C PHE A 271 -5.84 8.42 -16.06
N LEU A 272 -6.39 7.23 -15.82
CA LEU A 272 -5.69 5.94 -16.03
C LEU A 272 -5.22 5.73 -17.48
N THR A 273 -5.90 6.34 -18.46
CA THR A 273 -5.57 6.20 -19.89
C THR A 273 -4.91 7.44 -20.50
N GLN A 274 -4.53 8.43 -19.68
CA GLN A 274 -3.88 9.65 -20.14
C GLN A 274 -2.55 9.34 -20.85
N ARG A 275 -2.18 10.08 -21.90
CA ARG A 275 -0.99 9.77 -22.70
C ARG A 275 0.31 10.33 -22.14
N HIS A 276 0.25 11.50 -21.50
CA HIS A 276 1.41 12.28 -21.08
C HIS A 276 1.18 12.83 -19.66
N PRO A 277 1.23 11.96 -18.63
CA PRO A 277 1.12 12.42 -17.26
C PRO A 277 2.30 13.34 -16.91
N VAL A 278 2.03 14.34 -16.08
CA VAL A 278 3.09 15.05 -15.37
C VAL A 278 3.56 14.12 -14.26
N LEU A 279 4.85 13.82 -14.21
CA LEU A 279 5.40 12.94 -13.19
C LEU A 279 5.72 13.71 -11.91
N ALA A 280 5.62 13.03 -10.77
CA ALA A 280 6.11 13.49 -9.48
C ALA A 280 7.62 13.83 -9.54
N PRO A 281 8.14 14.70 -8.65
CA PRO A 281 9.57 14.99 -8.58
C PRO A 281 10.41 13.72 -8.47
N ARG A 282 11.58 13.70 -9.12
CA ARG A 282 12.53 12.59 -8.98
C ARG A 282 13.84 13.10 -8.37
N PRO A 283 14.15 12.77 -7.10
CA PRO A 283 15.39 13.22 -6.49
C PRO A 283 16.60 12.52 -7.12
N THR A 284 17.78 13.15 -7.03
CA THR A 284 19.07 12.54 -7.38
C THR A 284 19.83 12.01 -6.17
N GLY A 285 19.25 12.12 -4.98
CA GLY A 285 19.82 11.68 -3.71
C GLY A 285 18.99 12.15 -2.52
N GLU A 286 19.44 11.81 -1.33
CA GLU A 286 18.82 12.20 -0.06
C GLU A 286 19.25 13.61 0.37
N PRO A 287 18.43 14.32 1.17
CA PRO A 287 18.85 15.57 1.77
C PRO A 287 19.93 15.34 2.84
N ALA A 288 20.81 16.33 3.03
CA ALA A 288 21.88 16.26 4.01
C ALA A 288 21.82 17.43 5.00
N ILE A 289 22.00 17.13 6.29
CA ILE A 289 22.09 18.17 7.33
C ILE A 289 23.54 18.67 7.42
N THR A 290 23.73 19.97 7.17
CA THR A 290 25.03 20.67 7.24
C THR A 290 25.04 21.75 8.33
N GLY A 291 26.21 22.32 8.65
CA GLY A 291 26.42 23.27 9.76
C GLY A 291 27.12 22.65 10.97
N THR A 292 27.22 23.31 12.10
CA THR A 292 27.77 22.74 13.34
C THR A 292 26.64 22.41 14.30
N LYS A 293 26.57 21.20 14.87
CA LYS A 293 25.54 20.84 15.86
C LYS A 293 25.98 21.30 17.26
N ALA A 294 25.69 22.54 17.60
CA ALA A 294 26.04 23.15 18.89
C ALA A 294 24.99 24.20 19.30
N PRO A 295 24.79 24.46 20.60
CA PRO A 295 23.87 25.50 21.03
C PRO A 295 24.25 26.87 20.45
N GLY A 296 23.27 27.60 19.92
CA GLY A 296 23.44 28.91 19.29
C GLY A 296 23.88 28.87 17.82
N SER A 297 24.10 27.68 17.25
CA SER A 297 24.38 27.52 15.82
C SER A 297 23.09 27.38 14.99
N THR A 298 23.25 27.31 13.67
CA THR A 298 22.16 26.99 12.73
C THR A 298 22.56 25.79 11.88
N LEU A 299 21.68 24.81 11.81
CA LEU A 299 21.76 23.70 10.86
C LEU A 299 21.05 24.07 9.56
N THR A 300 21.53 23.53 8.44
CA THR A 300 20.90 23.69 7.13
C THR A 300 20.62 22.33 6.51
N CYS A 301 19.39 22.11 6.08
CA CYS A 301 18.96 20.98 5.30
C CYS A 301 19.19 21.25 3.83
N GLN A 302 20.22 20.61 3.27
CA GLN A 302 20.58 20.75 1.88
C GLN A 302 19.89 19.66 1.06
N ALA A 303 18.94 20.06 0.21
CA ALA A 303 18.30 19.15 -0.73
C ALA A 303 19.31 18.61 -1.76
N ALA A 304 19.12 17.36 -2.19
CA ALA A 304 19.75 16.87 -3.40
C ALA A 304 19.20 17.57 -4.65
N GLY A 305 19.83 17.31 -5.80
CA GLY A 305 19.31 17.74 -7.10
C GLY A 305 18.04 16.99 -7.52
N TRP A 306 17.44 17.44 -8.61
CA TRP A 306 16.25 16.84 -9.22
C TRP A 306 16.56 16.36 -10.63
N ALA A 307 16.18 15.14 -10.95
CA ALA A 307 16.27 14.61 -12.30
C ALA A 307 15.08 15.09 -13.13
N GLY A 308 15.36 15.78 -14.25
CA GLY A 308 14.32 16.29 -15.14
C GLY A 308 13.75 17.63 -14.67
N ARG A 309 12.43 17.69 -14.44
CA ARG A 309 11.74 18.92 -14.02
C ARG A 309 11.94 19.14 -12.52
N ALA A 310 12.31 20.36 -12.13
CA ALA A 310 12.34 20.76 -10.73
C ALA A 310 10.92 20.76 -10.11
N PRO A 311 10.79 20.57 -8.79
CA PRO A 311 9.51 20.67 -8.10
C PRO A 311 8.87 22.05 -8.30
N ASP A 312 7.54 22.07 -8.30
CA ASP A 312 6.75 23.31 -8.27
C ASP A 312 6.87 24.00 -6.90
N SER A 313 7.01 23.23 -5.83
CA SER A 313 7.28 23.70 -4.47
C SER A 313 8.08 22.69 -3.66
N VAL A 314 8.82 23.20 -2.66
CA VAL A 314 9.54 22.40 -1.67
C VAL A 314 9.29 23.00 -0.29
N THR A 315 8.88 22.18 0.67
CA THR A 315 8.74 22.55 2.08
C THR A 315 9.64 21.67 2.94
N TYR A 316 9.99 22.17 4.12
CA TYR A 316 10.90 21.50 5.05
C TYR A 316 10.24 21.37 6.41
N THR A 317 10.44 20.25 7.09
CA THR A 317 10.20 20.09 8.52
C THR A 317 11.45 19.52 9.18
N TRP A 318 11.53 19.72 10.49
CA TRP A 318 12.62 19.21 11.31
C TRP A 318 12.04 18.35 12.41
N ASP A 319 12.60 17.15 12.54
CA ASP A 319 12.14 16.15 13.48
C ASP A 319 13.25 15.83 14.48
N GLU A 320 12.87 15.57 15.73
CA GLU A 320 13.77 15.17 16.80
C GLU A 320 13.55 13.71 17.18
N GLY A 321 14.65 13.00 17.39
CA GLY A 321 14.66 11.62 17.86
C GLY A 321 14.46 11.56 19.35
N LEU A 322 13.32 11.04 19.78
CA LEU A 322 13.01 10.73 21.16
C LEU A 322 13.32 9.27 21.44
N VAL A 323 14.15 9.02 22.45
CA VAL A 323 14.57 7.66 22.85
C VAL A 323 13.67 7.17 23.97
N ASP A 324 13.05 6.02 23.79
CA ASP A 324 12.24 5.40 24.84
C ASP A 324 13.09 4.60 25.85
N SER A 325 12.43 4.00 26.85
CA SER A 325 13.10 3.23 27.89
C SER A 325 13.78 1.95 27.39
N THR A 326 13.48 1.51 26.17
CA THR A 326 14.09 0.35 25.52
C THR A 326 15.26 0.72 24.60
N GLY A 327 15.51 2.02 24.43
CA GLY A 327 16.52 2.53 23.51
C GLY A 327 16.03 2.69 22.07
N PHE A 328 14.73 2.49 21.81
CA PHE A 328 14.14 2.70 20.50
C PHE A 328 13.98 4.21 20.24
N VAL A 329 14.36 4.67 19.05
CA VAL A 329 14.29 6.08 18.67
C VAL A 329 13.07 6.31 17.80
N THR A 330 12.17 7.19 18.25
CA THR A 330 11.04 7.66 17.47
C THR A 330 11.30 9.10 17.06
N TYR A 331 11.21 9.40 15.76
CA TYR A 331 11.32 10.77 15.26
C TYR A 331 9.95 11.42 15.26
N VAL A 332 9.88 12.63 15.82
CA VAL A 332 8.65 13.43 15.88
C VAL A 332 8.90 14.86 15.42
N PRO A 333 7.92 15.54 14.80
CA PRO A 333 8.07 16.93 14.40
C PRO A 333 8.39 17.85 15.58
N ILE A 334 9.43 18.68 15.43
CA ILE A 334 9.80 19.66 16.46
C ILE A 334 8.74 20.76 16.53
N LYS A 335 8.08 20.86 17.67
CA LYS A 335 6.99 21.82 17.87
C LYS A 335 7.48 23.26 17.71
N GLY A 336 6.90 23.99 16.75
CA GLY A 336 7.22 25.39 16.49
C GLY A 336 8.51 25.60 15.69
N ALA A 337 9.15 24.52 15.21
CA ALA A 337 10.23 24.64 14.24
C ALA A 337 9.75 25.33 12.95
N PRO A 338 10.63 26.08 12.27
CA PRO A 338 10.26 26.75 11.04
C PRO A 338 10.08 25.75 9.89
N LEU A 339 9.15 26.03 9.00
CA LEU A 339 8.95 25.27 7.76
C LEU A 339 9.98 25.66 6.67
N THR A 340 11.24 25.79 7.07
CA THR A 340 12.34 26.34 6.25
C THR A 340 13.55 25.41 6.29
N PRO A 341 14.48 25.49 5.32
CA PRO A 341 15.65 24.62 5.29
C PRO A 341 16.65 24.86 6.43
N THR A 342 16.39 25.77 7.38
CA THR A 342 17.31 26.09 8.47
C THR A 342 16.67 25.91 9.82
N LEU A 343 17.44 25.38 10.79
CA LEU A 343 17.03 25.21 12.18
C LEU A 343 18.07 25.83 13.11
N ALA A 344 17.64 26.81 13.92
CA ALA A 344 18.47 27.36 14.99
C ALA A 344 18.45 26.40 16.20
N LEU A 345 19.62 26.08 16.74
CA LEU A 345 19.76 25.13 17.84
C LEU A 345 19.80 25.85 19.19
N ASN A 346 18.92 25.44 20.10
CA ASN A 346 19.08 25.72 21.53
C ASN A 346 19.89 24.58 22.18
N ALA A 347 20.10 24.66 23.50
CA ALA A 347 20.87 23.64 24.22
C ALA A 347 20.22 22.24 24.18
N ASP A 348 18.89 22.20 24.14
CA ASP A 348 18.08 20.98 24.15
C ASP A 348 18.19 20.23 22.82
N LEU A 349 17.82 20.90 21.72
CA LEU A 349 17.88 20.36 20.36
C LEU A 349 19.30 19.97 19.94
N ALA A 350 20.34 20.65 20.43
CA ALA A 350 21.72 20.29 20.15
C ALA A 350 22.11 18.91 20.74
N SER A 351 21.35 18.40 21.70
CA SER A 351 21.56 17.08 22.31
C SER A 351 20.77 15.95 21.65
N HIS A 352 19.70 16.27 20.90
CA HIS A 352 18.82 15.30 20.26
C HIS A 352 19.39 14.82 18.92
N SER A 353 19.03 13.61 18.47
CA SER A 353 19.22 13.20 17.08
C SER A 353 18.26 13.99 16.20
N LEU A 354 18.73 14.61 15.12
CA LEU A 354 17.88 15.47 14.29
C LEU A 354 17.75 14.92 12.87
N LEU A 355 16.54 14.99 12.33
CA LEU A 355 16.24 14.74 10.93
C LEU A 355 15.73 16.02 10.27
N CYS A 356 16.02 16.16 8.99
CA CYS A 356 15.29 17.04 8.13
C CYS A 356 14.42 16.21 7.19
N VAL A 357 13.15 16.60 7.10
CA VAL A 357 12.21 16.06 6.13
C VAL A 357 11.93 17.14 5.09
N LEU A 358 12.02 16.75 3.82
CA LEU A 358 11.78 17.60 2.66
C LEU A 358 10.59 17.03 1.91
N VAL A 359 9.57 17.85 1.70
CA VAL A 359 8.40 17.50 0.88
C VAL A 359 8.44 18.31 -0.41
N ALA A 360 8.57 17.64 -1.54
CA ALA A 360 8.62 18.23 -2.87
C ALA A 360 7.36 17.87 -3.66
N GLN A 361 6.78 18.84 -4.35
CA GLN A 361 5.52 18.64 -5.05
C GLN A 361 5.61 19.09 -6.51
N THR A 362 4.93 18.36 -7.38
CA THR A 362 4.46 18.87 -8.67
C THR A 362 2.97 18.57 -8.81
N ARG A 363 2.35 19.02 -9.90
CA ARG A 363 1.01 18.51 -10.30
C ARG A 363 0.95 17.00 -10.51
N GLY A 364 2.09 16.34 -10.69
CA GLY A 364 2.16 14.90 -10.85
C GLY A 364 2.08 14.12 -9.55
N GLY A 365 2.36 14.75 -8.41
CA GLY A 365 2.37 14.10 -7.11
C GLY A 365 3.39 14.70 -6.15
N VAL A 366 3.45 14.11 -4.96
CA VAL A 366 4.26 14.55 -3.83
C VAL A 366 5.31 13.50 -3.51
N VAL A 367 6.54 13.94 -3.23
CA VAL A 367 7.65 13.10 -2.79
C VAL A 367 8.19 13.64 -1.48
N GLU A 368 8.33 12.76 -0.49
CA GLU A 368 8.94 13.06 0.78
C GLU A 368 10.32 12.40 0.87
N LEU A 369 11.30 13.15 1.34
CA LEU A 369 12.67 12.70 1.54
C LEU A 369 13.09 13.00 2.96
N VAL A 370 13.80 12.07 3.56
CA VAL A 370 14.30 12.18 4.93
C VAL A 370 15.82 12.08 4.88
N SER A 371 16.51 12.93 5.65
CA SER A 371 17.97 12.90 5.73
C SER A 371 18.46 11.72 6.57
N ASP A 372 19.76 11.47 6.54
CA ASP A 372 20.39 10.73 7.65
C ASP A 372 20.27 11.53 8.96
N PRO A 373 20.15 10.85 10.12
CA PRO A 373 20.17 11.51 11.41
C PRO A 373 21.51 12.19 11.70
N ARG A 374 21.45 13.35 12.36
CA ARG A 374 22.64 14.11 12.76
C ARG A 374 22.70 14.40 14.23
#